data_AF-H2BT27-F1
#
_entry.id   AF-H2BT27-F1
#
_cell.length_a   1.000
_cell.length_b   1.000
_cell.length_c   1.000
_cell.angle_alpha   90.00
_cell.angle_beta   90.00
_cell.angle_gamma   90.00
#
_symmetry.space_group_name_H-M   'P 1'
#
loop_
_entity.id
_entity.type
_entity.pdbx_description
1 polymer ?
#
loop_
_entity_poly.entity_id
_entity_poly.type
_entity_poly.pdbx_seq_one_letter_code
_entity_poly.pdbx_strand_id
1 'polypeptide(L)'
;MKKILLLLSITTLFACNQSSVDKKPIGDPAPKTTSDKVESDNYGIVIHGGAGTILKENMTDSLETAYKTVLEEAIRAGHEILAGGGTSIDAVQASINIMENSPLFNAGKGAVFTADETNEMDAAIMDGETLNAGAVAGVTTVKNPINLAFQIMENSPHVLLSGKGAEQFAKERNLEIVDPSYFYTENRFQSLQRVKEAEAAKDSANNATAFYDPYIKESKFGTVGAVALDKNGNIAAGTSTGGMTNKKWNRIGDVPIIGAGTYANNKTAAISGTGWGEYFMRGVVAYDISAMMEYKKMSLQEAASAVIQDKLTELGGEGGIIAIDGKGNIAMEFNSAGMYRAAMNKEGDLTLGIYSDAEPTSEEE
;
A
#
# COMPACT_ATOMS: atom_id res chain seq x y z
N MET A 1 72.52 4.58 -60.58
CA MET A 1 73.47 5.47 -59.86
C MET A 1 72.69 6.30 -58.84
N LYS A 2 73.29 6.57 -57.67
CA LYS A 2 72.80 7.32 -56.48
C LYS A 2 71.93 6.49 -55.53
N LYS A 3 72.53 5.78 -54.56
CA LYS A 3 73.06 6.18 -53.24
C LYS A 3 71.99 6.30 -52.14
N ILE A 4 72.07 5.31 -51.26
CA ILE A 4 71.59 5.13 -49.88
C ILE A 4 71.61 6.42 -49.04
N LEU A 5 70.58 6.62 -48.22
CA LEU A 5 70.74 7.15 -46.86
C LEU A 5 69.72 6.52 -45.88
N LEU A 6 70.27 6.08 -44.76
CA LEU A 6 69.69 5.39 -43.61
C LEU A 6 69.15 6.43 -42.60
N LEU A 7 68.07 6.15 -41.86
CA LEU A 7 68.04 6.30 -40.39
C LEU A 7 66.78 5.69 -39.73
N LEU A 8 67.01 5.18 -38.52
CA LEU A 8 66.15 4.42 -37.61
C LEU A 8 64.95 5.20 -37.05
N SER A 9 63.86 4.47 -36.72
CA SER A 9 63.18 4.65 -35.43
C SER A 9 62.63 3.32 -34.91
N ILE A 10 63.05 2.97 -33.70
CA ILE A 10 62.74 1.77 -32.93
C ILE A 10 61.30 1.88 -32.39
N THR A 11 60.45 0.88 -32.67
CA THR A 11 59.17 0.68 -31.98
C THR A 11 59.27 -0.55 -31.07
N THR A 12 59.40 -0.30 -29.77
CA THR A 12 59.19 -1.27 -28.69
C THR A 12 57.69 -1.41 -28.43
N LEU A 13 57.13 -2.57 -28.75
CA LEU A 13 55.77 -2.97 -28.33
C LEU A 13 55.83 -3.48 -26.88
N PHE A 14 55.25 -2.71 -25.96
CA PHE A 14 54.94 -3.18 -24.61
C PHE A 14 53.64 -4.00 -24.65
N ALA A 15 53.73 -5.22 -24.14
CA ALA A 15 52.60 -6.09 -23.87
C ALA A 15 51.89 -5.63 -22.59
N CYS A 16 50.56 -5.46 -22.65
CA CYS A 16 49.70 -5.43 -21.46
C CYS A 16 48.57 -6.45 -21.62
N ASN A 17 48.76 -7.53 -20.86
CA ASN A 17 47.82 -8.45 -20.24
C ASN A 17 46.33 -8.00 -20.26
N GLN A 18 45.46 -8.77 -20.92
CA GLN A 18 44.03 -8.81 -20.63
C GLN A 18 43.70 -10.16 -20.01
N SER A 19 43.46 -10.14 -18.70
CA SER A 19 42.84 -11.24 -17.96
C SER A 19 41.40 -11.41 -18.42
N SER A 20 41.13 -12.56 -19.03
CA SER A 20 39.78 -13.03 -19.35
C SER A 20 39.04 -13.36 -18.06
N VAL A 21 38.00 -12.60 -17.75
CA VAL A 21 37.01 -12.98 -16.73
C VAL A 21 36.04 -13.96 -17.38
N ASP A 22 36.09 -15.22 -16.95
CA ASP A 22 35.15 -16.26 -17.33
C ASP A 22 33.72 -15.88 -16.94
N LYS A 23 32.89 -15.58 -17.95
CA LYS A 23 31.42 -15.54 -17.77
C LYS A 23 30.90 -16.97 -17.73
N LYS A 24 30.63 -17.47 -16.53
CA LYS A 24 29.78 -18.66 -16.34
C LYS A 24 28.38 -18.37 -16.93
N PRO A 25 27.77 -19.28 -17.69
CA PRO A 25 26.38 -19.13 -18.09
C PRO A 25 25.50 -19.18 -16.84
N ILE A 26 24.57 -18.23 -16.73
CA ILE A 26 23.46 -18.30 -15.78
C ILE A 26 22.64 -19.53 -16.19
N GLY A 27 22.60 -20.54 -15.33
CA GLY A 27 21.88 -21.79 -15.58
C GLY A 27 20.40 -21.53 -15.80
N ASP A 28 19.78 -22.36 -16.63
CA ASP A 28 18.34 -22.35 -16.89
C ASP A 28 17.55 -22.31 -15.56
N PRO A 29 16.41 -21.60 -15.51
CA PRO A 29 15.56 -21.61 -14.33
C PRO A 29 15.17 -23.06 -14.02
N ALA A 30 15.25 -23.41 -12.73
CA ALA A 30 14.89 -24.72 -12.23
C ALA A 30 13.49 -25.13 -12.74
N PRO A 31 13.25 -26.42 -13.02
CA PRO A 31 11.93 -26.86 -13.48
C PRO A 31 10.90 -26.51 -12.42
N LYS A 32 9.84 -25.77 -12.80
CA LYS A 32 8.67 -25.55 -11.95
C LYS A 32 8.09 -26.92 -11.61
N THR A 33 8.32 -27.39 -10.39
CA THR A 33 7.57 -28.50 -9.81
C THR A 33 6.12 -28.07 -9.75
N THR A 34 5.29 -28.65 -10.62
CA THR A 34 3.85 -28.62 -10.54
C THR A 34 3.44 -29.33 -9.27
N SER A 35 3.30 -28.61 -8.16
CA SER A 35 2.49 -29.10 -7.06
C SER A 35 1.06 -29.23 -7.58
N ASP A 36 0.42 -30.36 -7.29
CA ASP A 36 -1.01 -30.54 -7.53
C ASP A 36 -1.78 -29.50 -6.70
N LYS A 37 -1.95 -28.29 -7.24
CA LYS A 37 -2.81 -27.26 -6.64
C LYS A 37 -4.22 -27.82 -6.68
N VAL A 38 -4.80 -28.03 -5.51
CA VAL A 38 -6.22 -28.31 -5.38
C VAL A 38 -6.93 -27.04 -5.85
N GLU A 39 -7.53 -27.07 -7.04
CA GLU A 39 -8.48 -26.04 -7.46
C GLU A 39 -9.54 -25.92 -6.36
N SER A 40 -9.57 -24.73 -5.76
CA SER A 40 -10.51 -24.38 -4.72
C SER A 40 -11.53 -23.48 -5.36
N ASP A 41 -12.80 -23.90 -5.40
CA ASP A 41 -13.90 -23.02 -5.84
C ASP A 41 -14.21 -21.91 -4.81
N ASN A 42 -13.29 -21.66 -3.87
CA ASN A 42 -13.38 -20.63 -2.86
C ASN A 42 -12.46 -19.46 -3.23
N TYR A 43 -13.05 -18.29 -3.38
CA TYR A 43 -12.40 -17.03 -3.67
C TYR A 43 -13.14 -15.90 -2.94
N GLY A 44 -12.47 -14.78 -2.74
CA GLY A 44 -13.06 -13.64 -2.06
C GLY A 44 -12.13 -12.45 -2.06
N ILE A 45 -12.70 -11.28 -1.79
CA ILE A 45 -11.96 -10.03 -1.74
C ILE A 45 -12.44 -9.19 -0.56
N VAL A 46 -11.50 -8.49 0.07
CA VAL A 46 -11.77 -7.50 1.10
C VAL A 46 -11.02 -6.23 0.71
N ILE A 47 -11.63 -5.07 0.92
CA ILE A 47 -11.02 -3.75 0.66
C ILE A 47 -11.22 -2.81 1.84
N HIS A 48 -10.34 -1.81 1.95
CA HIS A 48 -10.55 -0.63 2.81
C HIS A 48 -10.23 0.66 2.08
N GLY A 49 -10.93 1.73 2.47
CA GLY A 49 -10.69 3.11 2.04
C GLY A 49 -10.00 3.98 3.12
N GLY A 50 -9.66 3.38 4.26
CA GLY A 50 -8.92 4.02 5.35
C GLY A 50 -9.65 3.97 6.69
N ALA A 51 -8.88 3.78 7.75
CA ALA A 51 -9.30 3.93 9.15
C ALA A 51 -9.06 5.37 9.62
N GLY A 52 -9.74 5.82 10.67
CA GLY A 52 -9.49 7.12 11.32
C GLY A 52 -10.69 7.62 12.12
N THR A 53 -10.68 8.91 12.48
CA THR A 53 -11.81 9.56 13.18
C THR A 53 -12.98 9.84 12.22
N ILE A 54 -13.61 8.79 11.71
CA ILE A 54 -14.75 8.88 10.79
C ILE A 54 -16.04 8.81 11.62
N LEU A 55 -16.57 9.99 12.00
CA LEU A 55 -17.77 10.09 12.83
C LEU A 55 -19.00 10.35 11.97
N LYS A 56 -20.08 9.62 12.24
CA LYS A 56 -21.35 9.75 11.51
C LYS A 56 -21.94 11.16 11.55
N GLU A 57 -21.77 11.88 12.66
CA GLU A 57 -22.21 13.27 12.82
C GLU A 57 -21.54 14.25 11.85
N ASN A 58 -20.36 13.90 11.32
CA ASN A 58 -19.59 14.72 10.38
C ASN A 58 -19.81 14.31 8.91
N MET A 59 -20.69 13.34 8.64
CA MET A 59 -21.00 12.84 7.30
C MET A 59 -22.39 13.29 6.86
N THR A 60 -22.48 13.92 5.69
CA THR A 60 -23.77 14.11 5.02
C THR A 60 -24.19 12.81 4.34
N ASP A 61 -25.51 12.57 4.23
CA ASP A 61 -26.04 11.39 3.53
C ASP A 61 -25.47 11.25 2.09
N SER A 62 -25.29 12.39 1.41
CA SER A 62 -24.72 12.43 0.06
C SER A 62 -23.25 12.02 0.02
N LEU A 63 -22.45 12.45 1.00
CA LEU A 63 -21.03 12.11 1.09
C LEU A 63 -20.86 10.65 1.49
N GLU A 64 -21.64 10.18 2.47
CA GLU A 64 -21.67 8.77 2.86
C GLU A 64 -22.05 7.88 1.67
N THR A 65 -23.08 8.27 0.90
CA THR A 65 -23.48 7.56 -0.33
C THR A 65 -22.34 7.55 -1.35
N ALA A 66 -21.64 8.66 -1.56
CA ALA A 66 -20.52 8.73 -2.50
C ALA A 66 -19.39 7.77 -2.11
N TYR A 67 -19.01 7.70 -0.82
CA TYR A 67 -18.03 6.73 -0.34
C TYR A 67 -18.50 5.28 -0.56
N LYS A 68 -19.77 4.98 -0.24
CA LYS A 68 -20.35 3.65 -0.45
C LYS A 68 -20.33 3.25 -1.92
N THR A 69 -20.69 4.15 -2.82
CA THR A 69 -20.68 3.90 -4.27
C THR A 69 -19.30 3.52 -4.76
N VAL A 70 -18.24 4.26 -4.39
CA VAL A 70 -16.89 3.94 -4.87
C VAL A 70 -16.34 2.68 -4.21
N LEU A 71 -16.65 2.40 -2.93
CA LEU A 71 -16.30 1.13 -2.30
C LEU A 71 -16.95 -0.05 -3.02
N GLU A 72 -18.23 0.07 -3.37
CA GLU A 72 -18.95 -0.96 -4.12
C GLU A 72 -18.37 -1.15 -5.53
N GLU A 73 -18.05 -0.07 -6.24
CA GLU A 73 -17.38 -0.12 -7.54
C GLU A 73 -16.03 -0.85 -7.45
N ALA A 74 -15.19 -0.45 -6.48
CA ALA A 74 -13.87 -1.01 -6.28
C ALA A 74 -13.91 -2.51 -5.97
N ILE A 75 -14.78 -2.94 -5.05
CA ILE A 75 -14.85 -4.35 -4.66
C ILE A 75 -15.44 -5.24 -5.76
N ARG A 76 -16.44 -4.72 -6.50
CA ARG A 76 -17.04 -5.45 -7.64
C ARG A 76 -16.02 -5.68 -8.75
N ALA A 77 -15.21 -4.69 -9.09
CA ALA A 77 -14.19 -4.85 -10.13
C ALA A 77 -13.19 -5.97 -9.80
N GLY A 78 -12.73 -6.02 -8.54
CA GLY A 78 -11.84 -7.11 -8.09
C GLY A 78 -12.55 -8.45 -8.05
N HIS A 79 -13.79 -8.50 -7.55
CA HIS A 79 -14.58 -9.73 -7.49
C HIS A 79 -14.89 -10.30 -8.87
N GLU A 80 -15.24 -9.47 -9.86
CA GLU A 80 -15.50 -9.90 -11.23
C GLU A 80 -14.29 -10.60 -11.86
N ILE A 81 -13.08 -10.10 -11.59
CA ILE A 81 -11.83 -10.75 -12.00
C ILE A 81 -11.71 -12.14 -11.37
N LEU A 82 -11.91 -12.26 -10.05
CA LEU A 82 -11.83 -13.55 -9.34
C LEU A 82 -12.90 -14.54 -9.81
N ALA A 83 -14.13 -14.07 -9.99
CA ALA A 83 -15.25 -14.86 -10.49
C ALA A 83 -14.95 -15.41 -11.90
N GLY A 84 -14.31 -14.60 -12.74
CA GLY A 84 -13.81 -14.98 -14.07
C GLY A 84 -12.59 -15.90 -14.08
N GLY A 85 -12.01 -16.24 -12.92
CA GLY A 85 -10.81 -17.08 -12.80
C GLY A 85 -9.48 -16.33 -12.95
N GLY A 86 -9.50 -15.01 -12.85
CA GLY A 86 -8.30 -14.18 -12.76
C GLY A 86 -7.57 -14.34 -11.43
N THR A 87 -6.40 -13.72 -11.32
CA THR A 87 -5.53 -13.88 -10.15
C THR A 87 -5.89 -12.93 -9.00
N SER A 88 -5.49 -13.29 -7.78
CA SER A 88 -5.58 -12.43 -6.60
C SER A 88 -4.82 -11.11 -6.78
N ILE A 89 -3.67 -11.12 -7.46
CA ILE A 89 -2.89 -9.91 -7.79
C ILE A 89 -3.65 -8.97 -8.73
N ASP A 90 -4.31 -9.51 -9.77
CA ASP A 90 -5.10 -8.70 -10.70
C ASP A 90 -6.30 -8.06 -10.01
N ALA A 91 -6.99 -8.83 -9.17
CA ALA A 91 -8.14 -8.34 -8.40
C ALA A 91 -7.75 -7.21 -7.43
N VAL A 92 -6.64 -7.38 -6.69
CA VAL A 92 -6.08 -6.36 -5.80
C VAL A 92 -5.74 -5.07 -6.56
N GLN A 93 -5.03 -5.18 -7.70
CA GLN A 93 -4.69 -4.01 -8.51
C GLN A 93 -5.93 -3.29 -9.03
N ALA A 94 -6.92 -4.02 -9.56
CA ALA A 94 -8.13 -3.43 -10.11
C ALA A 94 -8.93 -2.64 -9.05
N SER A 95 -9.12 -3.21 -7.87
CA SER A 95 -9.81 -2.54 -6.77
C SER A 95 -9.07 -1.30 -6.28
N ILE A 96 -7.74 -1.36 -6.13
CA ILE A 96 -6.94 -0.22 -5.66
C ILE A 96 -6.89 0.88 -6.74
N ASN A 97 -6.80 0.54 -8.02
CA ASN A 97 -6.82 1.52 -9.11
C ASN A 97 -8.10 2.39 -9.10
N ILE A 98 -9.26 1.80 -8.80
CA ILE A 98 -10.52 2.57 -8.67
C ILE A 98 -10.43 3.55 -7.50
N MET A 99 -9.92 3.10 -6.35
CA MET A 99 -9.77 3.97 -5.18
C MET A 99 -8.69 5.06 -5.38
N GLU A 100 -7.57 4.76 -6.04
CA GLU A 100 -6.54 5.73 -6.42
C GLU A 100 -7.04 6.77 -7.44
N ASN A 101 -7.98 6.39 -8.31
CA ASN A 101 -8.57 7.32 -9.28
C ASN A 101 -9.69 8.18 -8.69
N SER A 102 -10.15 7.86 -7.47
CA SER A 102 -11.17 8.60 -6.76
C SER A 102 -10.56 9.74 -5.94
N PRO A 103 -11.11 10.97 -6.00
CA PRO A 103 -10.66 12.07 -5.16
C PRO A 103 -11.08 11.92 -3.68
N LEU A 104 -11.92 10.92 -3.35
CA LEU A 104 -12.44 10.72 -1.99
C LEU A 104 -11.39 10.09 -1.07
N PHE A 105 -10.57 9.18 -1.59
CA PHE A 105 -9.64 8.41 -0.78
C PHE A 105 -8.23 9.00 -0.81
N ASN A 106 -7.49 8.86 0.30
CA ASN A 106 -6.12 9.33 0.40
C ASN A 106 -5.14 8.38 -0.30
N ALA A 107 -5.25 8.27 -1.61
CA ALA A 107 -4.33 7.57 -2.50
C ALA A 107 -4.52 8.12 -3.92
N GLY A 108 -3.47 8.12 -4.74
CA GLY A 108 -3.54 8.64 -6.10
C GLY A 108 -4.16 10.06 -6.12
N LYS A 109 -5.21 10.24 -6.91
CA LYS A 109 -5.92 11.51 -7.15
C LYS A 109 -6.35 12.24 -5.88
N GLY A 110 -6.70 11.53 -4.81
CA GLY A 110 -7.14 12.12 -3.54
C GLY A 110 -6.05 12.21 -2.48
N ALA A 111 -4.78 12.02 -2.85
CA ALA A 111 -3.65 12.07 -1.92
C ALA A 111 -3.61 13.36 -1.10
N VAL A 112 -3.23 13.23 0.17
CA VAL A 112 -2.97 14.37 1.06
C VAL A 112 -1.71 15.14 0.65
N PHE A 113 -1.58 16.35 1.18
CA PHE A 113 -0.47 17.24 0.88
C PHE A 113 0.64 17.16 1.93
N THR A 114 1.89 17.27 1.47
CA THR A 114 3.07 17.51 2.30
C THR A 114 3.09 18.93 2.85
N ALA A 115 4.01 19.21 3.78
CA ALA A 115 4.23 20.56 4.30
C ALA A 115 4.60 21.58 3.19
N ASP A 116 5.23 21.09 2.12
CA ASP A 116 5.64 21.89 0.95
C ASP A 116 4.53 22.01 -0.11
N GLU A 117 3.29 21.65 0.23
CA GLU A 117 2.11 21.80 -0.64
C GLU A 117 2.17 20.96 -1.93
N THR A 118 2.83 19.82 -1.84
CA THR A 118 2.92 18.82 -2.93
C THR A 118 2.27 17.51 -2.51
N ASN A 119 2.01 16.60 -3.46
CA ASN A 119 1.57 15.25 -3.18
C ASN A 119 2.72 14.26 -3.40
N GLU A 120 2.91 13.36 -2.44
CA GLU A 120 3.90 12.27 -2.51
C GLU A 120 3.20 10.97 -2.12
N MET A 121 3.32 9.93 -2.93
CA MET A 121 2.54 8.69 -2.74
C MET A 121 3.45 7.48 -2.55
N ASP A 122 2.94 6.54 -1.77
CA ASP A 122 3.58 5.26 -1.46
C ASP A 122 2.60 4.12 -1.79
N ALA A 123 3.11 2.98 -2.26
CA ALA A 123 2.30 1.77 -2.46
C ALA A 123 3.16 0.50 -2.33
N ALA A 124 2.51 -0.62 -2.01
CA ALA A 124 3.11 -1.95 -2.06
C ALA A 124 2.10 -3.00 -2.52
N ILE A 125 2.63 -4.07 -3.10
CA ILE A 125 1.89 -5.28 -3.45
C ILE A 125 2.76 -6.51 -3.15
N MET A 126 2.14 -7.59 -2.69
CA MET A 126 2.83 -8.83 -2.33
C MET A 126 2.02 -10.05 -2.77
N ASP A 127 2.71 -11.00 -3.40
CA ASP A 127 2.20 -12.33 -3.75
C ASP A 127 2.43 -13.32 -2.60
N GLY A 128 1.35 -13.93 -2.12
CA GLY A 128 1.40 -14.91 -1.05
C GLY A 128 1.98 -16.27 -1.46
N GLU A 129 2.00 -16.61 -2.75
CA GLU A 129 2.55 -17.89 -3.21
C GLU A 129 4.07 -17.90 -3.15
N THR A 130 4.69 -16.86 -3.72
CA THR A 130 6.15 -16.79 -3.86
C THR A 130 6.82 -15.93 -2.80
N LEU A 131 6.04 -15.17 -2.02
CA LEU A 131 6.51 -14.08 -1.16
C LEU A 131 7.21 -12.96 -1.93
N ASN A 132 7.09 -12.94 -3.27
CA ASN A 132 7.61 -11.84 -4.08
C ASN A 132 6.81 -10.57 -3.77
N ALA A 133 7.48 -9.43 -3.81
CA ALA A 133 6.88 -8.16 -3.45
C ALA A 133 7.48 -7.02 -4.25
N GLY A 134 6.68 -5.99 -4.44
CA GLY A 134 7.11 -4.74 -5.04
C GLY A 134 6.51 -3.57 -4.27
N ALA A 135 7.28 -2.51 -4.13
CA ALA A 135 6.93 -1.35 -3.34
C ALA A 135 7.58 -0.09 -3.90
N VAL A 136 6.88 1.02 -3.73
CA VAL A 136 7.33 2.34 -4.14
C VAL A 136 7.04 3.36 -3.05
N ALA A 137 7.96 4.31 -2.87
CA ALA A 137 7.79 5.41 -1.93
C ALA A 137 8.13 6.77 -2.53
N GLY A 138 7.37 7.81 -2.15
CA GLY A 138 7.63 9.20 -2.48
C GLY A 138 7.56 9.53 -3.98
N VAL A 139 6.68 8.88 -4.74
CA VAL A 139 6.45 9.25 -6.16
C VAL A 139 5.44 10.38 -6.27
N THR A 140 5.60 11.22 -7.29
CA THR A 140 4.85 12.48 -7.44
C THR A 140 4.16 12.63 -8.79
N THR A 141 4.47 11.75 -9.74
CA THR A 141 3.98 11.84 -11.14
C THR A 141 3.35 10.56 -11.66
N VAL A 142 3.39 9.46 -10.91
CA VAL A 142 2.85 8.16 -11.33
C VAL A 142 1.38 8.10 -10.97
N LYS A 143 0.48 8.04 -11.96
CA LYS A 143 -0.97 8.16 -11.73
C LYS A 143 -1.52 7.13 -10.74
N ASN A 144 -1.04 5.89 -10.87
CA ASN A 144 -1.44 4.76 -10.06
C ASN A 144 -0.22 4.08 -9.43
N PRO A 145 0.20 4.50 -8.21
CA PRO A 145 1.33 3.93 -7.50
C PRO A 145 1.28 2.41 -7.34
N ILE A 146 0.11 1.80 -7.16
CA ILE A 146 -0.02 0.33 -7.05
C ILE A 146 0.47 -0.41 -8.30
N ASN A 147 0.25 0.15 -9.49
CA ASN A 147 0.71 -0.46 -10.74
C ASN A 147 2.24 -0.38 -10.85
N LEU A 148 2.87 0.67 -10.30
CA LEU A 148 4.32 0.75 -10.22
C LEU A 148 4.88 -0.25 -9.22
N ALA A 149 4.25 -0.43 -8.06
CA ALA A 149 4.61 -1.48 -7.10
C ALA A 149 4.59 -2.86 -7.79
N PHE A 150 3.53 -3.18 -8.54
CA PHE A 150 3.46 -4.41 -9.34
C PHE A 150 4.58 -4.52 -10.39
N GLN A 151 4.87 -3.45 -11.12
CA GLN A 151 5.96 -3.46 -12.09
C GLN A 151 7.34 -3.66 -11.44
N ILE A 152 7.55 -3.16 -10.23
CA ILE A 152 8.80 -3.40 -9.48
C ILE A 152 8.93 -4.87 -9.10
N MET A 153 7.83 -5.48 -8.62
CA MET A 153 7.77 -6.91 -8.25
C MET A 153 8.10 -7.84 -9.43
N GLU A 154 7.48 -7.57 -10.59
CA GLU A 154 7.56 -8.48 -11.75
C GLU A 154 8.75 -8.21 -12.66
N ASN A 155 9.14 -6.94 -12.81
CA ASN A 155 10.05 -6.50 -13.87
C ASN A 155 11.33 -5.83 -13.34
N SER A 156 11.72 -6.16 -12.11
CA SER A 156 12.99 -5.74 -11.53
C SER A 156 13.56 -6.80 -10.56
N PRO A 157 14.87 -6.78 -10.26
CA PRO A 157 15.46 -7.63 -9.21
C PRO A 157 15.33 -6.99 -7.80
N HIS A 158 14.46 -5.99 -7.62
CA HIS A 158 14.35 -5.17 -6.43
C HIS A 158 12.94 -5.25 -5.83
N VAL A 159 12.84 -5.08 -4.51
CA VAL A 159 11.55 -5.04 -3.81
C VAL A 159 11.05 -3.60 -3.68
N LEU A 160 11.90 -2.63 -3.38
CA LEU A 160 11.49 -1.27 -3.07
C LEU A 160 12.32 -0.23 -3.83
N LEU A 161 11.65 0.65 -4.57
CA LEU A 161 12.25 1.85 -5.19
C LEU A 161 11.64 3.11 -4.59
N SER A 162 12.34 4.24 -4.70
CA SER A 162 11.81 5.52 -4.20
C SER A 162 12.12 6.72 -5.08
N GLY A 163 11.27 7.74 -4.97
CA GLY A 163 11.42 9.05 -5.60
C GLY A 163 11.71 8.98 -7.09
N LYS A 164 12.64 9.82 -7.55
CA LYS A 164 12.98 9.96 -8.98
C LYS A 164 13.42 8.66 -9.65
N GLY A 165 14.09 7.76 -8.92
CA GLY A 165 14.52 6.47 -9.45
C GLY A 165 13.32 5.58 -9.78
N ALA A 166 12.31 5.57 -8.90
CA ALA A 166 11.06 4.85 -9.13
C ALA A 166 10.27 5.45 -10.31
N GLU A 167 10.23 6.78 -10.44
CA GLU A 167 9.54 7.44 -11.57
C GLU A 167 10.25 7.23 -12.91
N GLN A 168 11.58 7.12 -12.91
CA GLN A 168 12.33 6.73 -14.10
C GLN A 168 11.94 5.30 -14.51
N PHE A 169 11.96 4.36 -13.56
CA PHE A 169 11.55 2.98 -13.81
C PHE A 169 10.10 2.91 -14.33
N ALA A 170 9.18 3.71 -13.77
CA ALA A 170 7.80 3.81 -14.25
C ALA A 170 7.71 4.19 -15.74
N LYS A 171 8.51 5.17 -16.18
CA LYS A 171 8.61 5.55 -17.60
C LYS A 171 9.14 4.42 -18.46
N GLU A 172 10.17 3.71 -18.00
CA GLU A 172 10.73 2.53 -18.71
C GLU A 172 9.76 1.34 -18.78
N ARG A 173 8.72 1.32 -17.94
CA ARG A 173 7.62 0.34 -17.97
C ARG A 173 6.37 0.87 -18.67
N ASN A 174 6.43 2.06 -19.29
CA ASN A 174 5.32 2.70 -19.99
C ASN A 174 4.07 2.92 -19.11
N LEU A 175 4.27 3.18 -17.81
CA LEU A 175 3.17 3.58 -16.94
C LEU A 175 2.73 5.02 -17.25
N GLU A 176 1.45 5.31 -16.97
CA GLU A 176 0.90 6.65 -17.17
C GLU A 176 1.53 7.64 -16.18
N ILE A 177 2.29 8.59 -16.73
CA ILE A 177 2.88 9.71 -15.99
C ILE A 177 1.99 10.94 -16.19
N VAL A 178 1.56 11.53 -15.08
CA VAL A 178 0.68 12.71 -15.06
C VAL A 178 1.41 13.92 -14.52
N ASP A 179 0.90 15.10 -14.87
CA ASP A 179 1.29 16.33 -14.19
C ASP A 179 0.87 16.26 -12.71
N PRO A 180 1.69 16.71 -11.75
CA PRO A 180 1.35 16.67 -10.33
C PRO A 180 0.00 17.32 -9.98
N SER A 181 -0.48 18.29 -10.78
CA SER A 181 -1.81 18.90 -10.61
C SER A 181 -2.97 17.90 -10.71
N TYR A 182 -2.76 16.70 -11.28
CA TYR A 182 -3.76 15.62 -11.28
C TYR A 182 -4.16 15.19 -9.86
N PHE A 183 -3.22 15.20 -8.92
CA PHE A 183 -3.42 14.78 -7.53
C PHE A 183 -4.02 15.88 -6.64
N TYR A 184 -4.17 17.10 -7.17
CA TYR A 184 -4.72 18.21 -6.43
C TYR A 184 -6.24 18.03 -6.23
N THR A 185 -6.68 18.13 -4.97
CA THR A 185 -8.08 18.33 -4.64
C THR A 185 -8.22 19.49 -3.66
N GLU A 186 -9.19 20.37 -3.92
CA GLU A 186 -9.41 21.56 -3.10
C GLU A 186 -9.65 21.18 -1.63
N ASN A 187 -10.46 20.15 -1.39
CA ASN A 187 -10.78 19.70 -0.03
C ASN A 187 -9.52 19.29 0.76
N ARG A 188 -8.61 18.52 0.16
CA ARG A 188 -7.36 18.08 0.81
C ARG A 188 -6.37 19.23 0.99
N PHE A 189 -6.34 20.17 0.05
CA PHE A 189 -5.51 21.38 0.18
C PHE A 189 -5.98 22.26 1.34
N GLN A 190 -7.29 22.48 1.45
CA GLN A 190 -7.86 23.21 2.58
C GLN A 190 -7.62 22.50 3.92
N SER A 191 -7.63 21.16 3.95
CA SER A 191 -7.23 20.41 5.15
C SER A 191 -5.79 20.67 5.57
N LEU A 192 -4.85 20.78 4.62
CA LEU A 192 -3.47 21.18 4.92
C LEU A 192 -3.43 22.57 5.55
N GLN A 193 -4.13 23.55 4.97
CA GLN A 193 -4.12 24.93 5.48
C GLN A 193 -4.63 24.98 6.92
N ARG A 194 -5.73 24.28 7.23
CA ARG A 194 -6.25 24.18 8.61
C ARG A 194 -5.26 23.55 9.59
N VAL A 195 -4.53 22.51 9.17
CA VAL A 195 -3.46 21.91 9.99
C VAL A 195 -2.32 22.90 10.24
N LYS A 196 -1.85 23.61 9.20
CA LYS A 196 -0.80 24.63 9.34
C LYS A 196 -1.21 25.78 10.27
N GLU A 197 -2.45 26.27 10.13
CA GLU A 197 -3.02 27.31 10.98
C GLU A 197 -3.11 26.86 12.45
N ALA A 198 -3.59 25.64 12.70
CA ALA A 198 -3.69 25.09 14.05
C ALA A 198 -2.31 24.88 14.71
N GLU A 199 -1.29 24.44 13.96
CA GLU A 199 0.09 24.33 14.46
C GLU A 199 0.67 25.71 14.80
N ALA A 200 0.52 26.69 13.90
CA ALA A 200 1.01 28.06 14.13
C ALA A 200 0.33 28.74 15.34
N ALA A 201 -0.95 28.45 15.58
CA ALA A 201 -1.69 28.94 16.75
C ALA A 201 -1.18 28.33 18.06
N LYS A 202 -0.80 27.04 18.07
CA LYS A 202 -0.21 26.37 19.24
C LYS A 202 1.17 26.92 19.59
N ASP A 203 2.00 27.19 18.58
CA ASP A 203 3.32 27.80 18.78
C ASP A 203 3.22 29.24 19.32
N SER A 204 2.08 29.90 19.12
CA SER A 204 1.82 31.28 19.54
C SER A 204 1.11 31.43 20.89
N ALA A 205 0.48 30.37 21.41
CA ALA A 205 -0.31 30.40 22.65
C ALA A 205 -0.03 29.19 23.55
N ASN A 206 0.63 29.41 24.69
CA ASN A 206 0.90 28.39 25.72
C ASN A 206 -0.35 27.84 26.46
N ASN A 207 -1.56 28.03 25.93
CA ASN A 207 -2.82 27.41 26.40
C ASN A 207 -3.98 27.87 25.50
N ALA A 208 -4.58 26.96 24.72
CA ALA A 208 -6.02 26.90 24.44
C ALA A 208 -6.35 25.79 23.43
N THR A 209 -7.11 24.81 23.91
CA THR A 209 -8.08 23.93 23.23
C THR A 209 -8.14 24.04 21.70
N ALA A 210 -7.56 23.05 21.01
CA ALA A 210 -7.73 22.84 19.58
C ALA A 210 -9.21 22.55 19.28
N PHE A 211 -9.86 23.48 18.57
CA PHE A 211 -11.25 23.35 18.13
C PHE A 211 -11.49 22.07 17.31
N TYR A 212 -12.67 21.49 17.51
CA TYR A 212 -13.20 20.30 16.83
C TYR A 212 -13.32 20.52 15.31
N ASP A 213 -12.31 20.09 14.54
CA ASP A 213 -12.41 19.90 13.09
C ASP A 213 -12.16 18.42 12.77
N PRO A 214 -13.15 17.70 12.20
CA PRO A 214 -12.98 16.29 11.80
C PRO A 214 -11.77 16.09 10.86
N TYR A 215 -11.47 17.06 9.99
CA TYR A 215 -10.35 16.96 9.05
C TYR A 215 -8.98 17.17 9.71
N ILE A 216 -8.92 17.82 10.89
CA ILE A 216 -7.67 17.97 11.66
C ILE A 216 -7.34 16.66 12.39
N LYS A 217 -8.34 15.93 12.91
CA LYS A 217 -8.11 14.58 13.47
C LYS A 217 -7.83 13.54 12.38
N GLU A 218 -8.42 13.67 11.19
CA GLU A 218 -8.09 12.85 10.00
C GLU A 218 -6.69 13.13 9.41
N SER A 219 -5.97 14.15 9.86
CA SER A 219 -4.67 14.55 9.27
C SER A 219 -3.62 13.44 9.24
N LYS A 220 -3.75 12.42 10.08
CA LYS A 220 -2.85 11.27 10.17
C LYS A 220 -3.31 10.03 9.39
N PHE A 221 -4.52 10.06 8.82
CA PHE A 221 -5.26 8.87 8.47
C PHE A 221 -5.83 8.89 7.04
N GLY A 222 -5.99 7.71 6.45
CA GLY A 222 -6.44 7.52 5.06
C GLY A 222 -5.41 6.76 4.25
N THR A 223 -5.68 5.48 4.03
CA THR A 223 -4.89 4.58 3.18
C THR A 223 -5.91 3.65 2.52
N VAL A 224 -5.68 3.30 1.26
CA VAL A 224 -6.54 2.34 0.56
C VAL A 224 -5.82 1.00 0.46
N GLY A 225 -6.58 -0.08 0.41
CA GLY A 225 -5.99 -1.40 0.29
C GLY A 225 -6.98 -2.46 -0.09
N ALA A 226 -6.45 -3.56 -0.60
CA ALA A 226 -7.21 -4.73 -1.01
C ALA A 226 -6.42 -6.00 -0.67
N VAL A 227 -7.14 -7.04 -0.27
CA VAL A 227 -6.62 -8.40 -0.12
C VAL A 227 -7.58 -9.36 -0.81
N ALA A 228 -7.04 -10.36 -1.49
CA ALA A 228 -7.85 -11.28 -2.28
C ALA A 228 -7.35 -12.72 -2.14
N LEU A 229 -8.28 -13.67 -2.24
CA LEU A 229 -8.08 -15.10 -2.43
C LEU A 229 -8.63 -15.46 -3.81
N ASP A 230 -7.83 -16.11 -4.66
CA ASP A 230 -8.27 -16.60 -5.97
C ASP A 230 -8.59 -18.10 -5.99
N LYS A 231 -9.18 -18.56 -7.11
CA LYS A 231 -9.60 -19.95 -7.32
C LYS A 231 -8.45 -20.96 -7.33
N ASN A 232 -7.21 -20.49 -7.45
CA ASN A 232 -6.02 -21.33 -7.35
C ASN A 232 -5.54 -21.48 -5.91
N GLY A 233 -6.24 -20.89 -4.93
CA GLY A 233 -5.86 -20.87 -3.54
C GLY A 233 -4.72 -19.89 -3.22
N ASN A 234 -4.40 -18.97 -4.12
CA ASN A 234 -3.38 -17.96 -3.90
C ASN A 234 -4.00 -16.71 -3.28
N ILE A 235 -3.27 -16.11 -2.35
CA ILE A 235 -3.66 -14.84 -1.73
C ILE A 235 -2.68 -13.72 -2.08
N ALA A 236 -3.18 -12.51 -2.20
CA ALA A 236 -2.38 -11.31 -2.44
C ALA A 236 -2.85 -10.15 -1.57
N ALA A 237 -1.92 -9.26 -1.25
CA ALA A 237 -2.21 -8.00 -0.56
C ALA A 237 -1.65 -6.82 -1.34
N GLY A 238 -2.38 -5.71 -1.34
CA GLY A 238 -1.89 -4.44 -1.86
C GLY A 238 -2.42 -3.27 -1.05
N THR A 239 -1.61 -2.22 -0.95
CA THR A 239 -1.91 -1.03 -0.15
C THR A 239 -1.33 0.21 -0.84
N SER A 240 -2.04 1.34 -0.82
CA SER A 240 -1.61 2.60 -1.44
C SER A 240 -2.04 3.81 -0.59
N THR A 241 -1.22 4.86 -0.54
CA THR A 241 -1.47 6.04 0.29
C THR A 241 -0.82 7.32 -0.24
N GLY A 242 -1.40 8.49 0.08
CA GLY A 242 -0.71 9.78 0.04
C GLY A 242 0.12 10.08 1.30
N GLY A 243 0.06 9.23 2.33
CA GLY A 243 0.71 9.43 3.63
C GLY A 243 -0.15 10.26 4.59
N MET A 244 0.49 11.12 5.37
CA MET A 244 -0.18 12.02 6.32
C MET A 244 -0.17 13.47 5.82
N THR A 245 -1.23 14.21 6.15
CA THR A 245 -1.32 15.65 5.87
C THR A 245 -0.21 16.37 6.62
N ASN A 246 0.41 17.35 5.97
CA ASN A 246 1.52 18.15 6.51
C ASN A 246 2.78 17.31 6.80
N LYS A 247 2.94 16.14 6.17
CA LYS A 247 4.18 15.34 6.29
C LYS A 247 5.39 16.14 5.83
N LYS A 248 6.51 16.02 6.56
CA LYS A 248 7.76 16.76 6.30
C LYS A 248 8.84 15.82 5.78
N TRP A 249 9.79 16.38 5.04
CA TRP A 249 11.08 15.76 4.68
C TRP A 249 10.94 14.39 4.02
N ASN A 250 9.95 14.22 3.15
CA ASN A 250 9.70 12.98 2.44
C ASN A 250 9.45 11.80 3.38
N ARG A 251 8.72 12.02 4.48
CA ARG A 251 8.29 10.96 5.40
C ARG A 251 7.63 9.82 4.64
N ILE A 252 8.13 8.61 4.88
CA ILE A 252 7.61 7.35 4.36
C ILE A 252 6.88 6.62 5.49
N GLY A 253 5.67 6.14 5.20
CA GLY A 253 4.84 5.38 6.15
C GLY A 253 5.10 3.88 6.15
N ASP A 254 4.13 3.15 6.70
CA ASP A 254 4.08 1.69 6.80
C ASP A 254 3.77 0.99 5.47
N VAL A 255 2.99 1.64 4.61
CA VAL A 255 2.48 1.09 3.34
C VAL A 255 3.56 0.46 2.47
N PRO A 256 4.67 1.14 2.11
CA PRO A 256 5.69 0.53 1.25
C PRO A 256 6.61 -0.44 1.99
N ILE A 257 6.45 -0.61 3.30
CA ILE A 257 7.30 -1.47 4.13
C ILE A 257 6.62 -2.83 4.28
N ILE A 258 7.10 -3.81 3.51
CA ILE A 258 6.59 -5.18 3.54
C ILE A 258 6.67 -5.75 4.97
N GLY A 259 5.55 -6.23 5.47
CA GLY A 259 5.37 -6.70 6.85
C GLY A 259 4.85 -5.65 7.83
N ALA A 260 4.89 -4.36 7.50
CA ALA A 260 4.26 -3.32 8.32
C ALA A 260 2.82 -3.04 7.83
N GLY A 261 2.67 -2.37 6.69
CA GLY A 261 1.37 -2.02 6.11
C GLY A 261 0.82 -3.06 5.12
N THR A 262 1.68 -3.84 4.46
CA THR A 262 1.29 -4.81 3.43
C THR A 262 2.02 -6.13 3.62
N TYR A 263 1.29 -7.25 3.64
CA TYR A 263 1.91 -8.57 3.72
C TYR A 263 1.00 -9.66 3.14
N ALA A 264 1.56 -10.66 2.48
CA ALA A 264 0.83 -11.85 2.03
C ALA A 264 1.70 -13.12 2.12
N ASN A 265 1.10 -14.21 2.58
CA ASN A 265 1.73 -15.53 2.63
C ASN A 265 0.65 -16.62 2.62
N ASN A 266 0.61 -17.47 1.59
CA ASN A 266 -0.36 -18.55 1.39
C ASN A 266 -0.47 -19.51 2.60
N LYS A 267 0.57 -19.60 3.45
CA LYS A 267 0.51 -20.40 4.68
C LYS A 267 -0.36 -19.79 5.78
N THR A 268 -0.68 -18.51 5.67
CA THR A 268 -1.34 -17.70 6.70
C THR A 268 -2.43 -16.85 6.07
N ALA A 269 -2.19 -15.55 5.87
CA ALA A 269 -3.14 -14.59 5.34
C ALA A 269 -2.46 -13.50 4.50
N ALA A 270 -3.28 -12.82 3.71
CA ALA A 270 -3.00 -11.53 3.10
C ALA A 270 -3.57 -10.45 4.02
N ILE A 271 -2.79 -9.42 4.31
CA ILE A 271 -3.12 -8.33 5.24
C ILE A 271 -2.77 -6.99 4.59
N SER A 272 -3.70 -6.05 4.65
CA SER A 272 -3.49 -4.63 4.31
C SER A 272 -3.90 -3.75 5.49
N GLY A 273 -3.02 -2.83 5.88
CA GLY A 273 -3.18 -1.95 7.03
C GLY A 273 -3.49 -0.50 6.66
N THR A 274 -4.11 0.20 7.60
CA THR A 274 -4.38 1.63 7.54
C THR A 274 -4.37 2.23 8.94
N GLY A 275 -3.67 3.34 9.15
CA GLY A 275 -3.60 3.95 10.47
C GLY A 275 -2.37 4.85 10.61
N TRP A 276 -1.93 5.03 11.86
CA TRP A 276 -0.73 5.79 12.14
C TRP A 276 0.53 4.97 11.82
N GLY A 277 1.06 5.18 10.61
CA GLY A 277 2.15 4.37 10.03
C GLY A 277 3.40 4.17 10.90
N GLU A 278 3.80 5.14 11.71
CA GLU A 278 4.94 4.99 12.63
C GLU A 278 4.75 3.83 13.61
N TYR A 279 3.53 3.61 14.10
CA TYR A 279 3.21 2.49 14.99
C TYR A 279 3.09 1.18 14.24
N PHE A 280 2.50 1.19 13.05
CA PHE A 280 2.42 0.01 12.18
C PHE A 280 3.82 -0.51 11.81
N MET A 281 4.76 0.38 11.51
CA MET A 281 6.16 0.03 11.27
C MET A 281 6.85 -0.54 12.51
N ARG A 282 6.70 0.13 13.67
CA ARG A 282 7.35 -0.30 14.92
C ARG A 282 6.78 -1.61 15.46
N GLY A 283 5.49 -1.84 15.28
CA GLY A 283 4.79 -3.07 15.65
C GLY A 283 4.90 -4.19 14.62
N VAL A 284 5.36 -3.89 13.40
CA VAL A 284 5.42 -4.82 12.26
C VAL A 284 4.04 -5.49 12.05
N VAL A 285 2.98 -4.67 12.09
CA VAL A 285 1.59 -5.11 12.35
C VAL A 285 1.13 -6.21 11.41
N ALA A 286 1.30 -6.05 10.09
CA ALA A 286 0.83 -7.05 9.13
C ALA A 286 1.56 -8.40 9.28
N TYR A 287 2.89 -8.39 9.46
CA TYR A 287 3.67 -9.60 9.67
C TYR A 287 3.39 -10.23 11.03
N ASP A 288 3.16 -9.44 12.07
CA ASP A 288 2.90 -9.95 13.42
C ASP A 288 1.58 -10.75 13.47
N ILE A 289 0.55 -10.32 12.73
CA ILE A 289 -0.68 -11.12 12.52
C ILE A 289 -0.36 -12.45 11.85
N SER A 290 0.38 -12.43 10.73
CA SER A 290 0.82 -13.66 10.03
C SER A 290 1.63 -14.57 10.96
N ALA A 291 2.57 -14.01 11.73
CA ALA A 291 3.41 -14.74 12.65
C ALA A 291 2.62 -15.36 13.82
N MET A 292 1.59 -14.68 14.34
CA MET A 292 0.70 -15.26 15.34
C MET A 292 -0.09 -16.45 14.77
N MET A 293 -0.61 -16.34 13.56
CA MET A 293 -1.25 -17.47 12.87
C MET A 293 -0.26 -18.62 12.66
N GLU A 294 0.95 -18.34 12.16
CA GLU A 294 1.92 -19.39 11.84
C GLU A 294 2.51 -20.05 13.08
N TYR A 295 2.91 -19.27 14.08
CA TYR A 295 3.68 -19.76 15.22
C TYR A 295 2.80 -20.16 16.39
N LYS A 296 1.72 -19.41 16.65
CA LYS A 296 0.78 -19.72 17.76
C LYS A 296 -0.46 -20.49 17.30
N LYS A 297 -0.63 -20.70 16.00
CA LYS A 297 -1.80 -21.41 15.42
C LYS A 297 -3.14 -20.73 15.77
N MET A 298 -3.11 -19.43 15.98
CA MET A 298 -4.32 -18.62 16.17
C MET A 298 -5.13 -18.57 14.87
N SER A 299 -6.45 -18.44 15.00
CA SER A 299 -7.29 -18.07 13.86
C SER A 299 -6.96 -16.65 13.38
N LEU A 300 -7.36 -16.32 12.15
CA LEU A 300 -7.16 -14.99 11.59
C LEU A 300 -7.78 -13.90 12.48
N GLN A 301 -9.02 -14.09 12.94
CA GLN A 301 -9.73 -13.11 13.76
C GLN A 301 -9.07 -12.93 15.15
N GLU A 302 -8.63 -14.01 15.80
CA GLU A 302 -7.92 -13.93 17.08
C GLU A 302 -6.59 -13.19 16.95
N ALA A 303 -5.82 -13.49 15.90
CA ALA A 303 -4.54 -12.83 15.64
C ALA A 303 -4.74 -11.34 15.31
N ALA A 304 -5.70 -11.01 14.44
CA ALA A 304 -6.04 -9.63 14.11
C ALA A 304 -6.46 -8.83 15.35
N SER A 305 -7.36 -9.37 16.16
CA SER A 305 -7.82 -8.72 17.39
C SER A 305 -6.68 -8.49 18.39
N ALA A 306 -5.84 -9.51 18.65
CA ALA A 306 -4.72 -9.38 19.57
C ALA A 306 -3.69 -8.33 19.12
N VAL A 307 -3.47 -8.18 17.81
CA VAL A 307 -2.53 -7.18 17.30
C VAL A 307 -3.14 -5.77 17.32
N ILE A 308 -4.37 -5.61 16.85
CA ILE A 308 -4.99 -4.28 16.68
C ILE A 308 -5.56 -3.74 17.98
N GLN A 309 -6.29 -4.56 18.75
CA GLN A 309 -6.94 -4.10 19.97
C GLN A 309 -5.98 -4.01 21.14
N ASP A 310 -5.00 -4.93 21.22
CA ASP A 310 -4.05 -4.96 22.34
C ASP A 310 -2.71 -4.33 21.96
N LYS A 311 -1.88 -5.02 21.16
CA LYS A 311 -0.47 -4.62 20.96
C LYS A 311 -0.31 -3.23 20.33
N LEU A 312 -1.11 -2.91 19.32
CA LEU A 312 -1.06 -1.61 18.65
C LEU A 312 -1.54 -0.50 19.58
N THR A 313 -2.66 -0.72 20.28
CA THR A 313 -3.24 0.21 21.25
C THR A 313 -2.30 0.47 22.43
N GLU A 314 -1.66 -0.56 22.99
CA GLU A 314 -0.67 -0.45 24.06
C GLU A 314 0.55 0.39 23.65
N LEU A 315 0.92 0.35 22.38
CA LEU A 315 1.99 1.21 21.85
C LEU A 315 1.53 2.67 21.70
N GLY A 316 0.22 2.96 21.71
CA GLY A 316 -0.38 4.26 21.43
C GLY A 316 -0.73 4.46 19.94
N GLY A 317 -0.81 3.37 19.18
CA GLY A 317 -1.20 3.38 17.77
C GLY A 317 -2.72 3.28 17.58
N GLU A 318 -3.21 3.97 16.54
CA GLU A 318 -4.60 3.92 16.10
C GLU A 318 -4.65 3.53 14.62
N GLY A 319 -5.61 2.68 14.23
CA GLY A 319 -5.82 2.22 12.87
C GLY A 319 -6.66 0.95 12.76
N GLY A 320 -6.47 0.24 11.67
CA GLY A 320 -7.11 -1.04 11.38
C GLY A 320 -6.44 -1.80 10.24
N ILE A 321 -6.95 -3.00 10.00
CA ILE A 321 -6.52 -3.90 8.94
C ILE A 321 -7.74 -4.53 8.25
N ILE A 322 -7.53 -4.95 7.02
CA ILE A 322 -8.30 -6.02 6.40
C ILE A 322 -7.40 -7.22 6.19
N ALA A 323 -7.97 -8.41 6.25
CA ALA A 323 -7.24 -9.64 5.96
C ALA A 323 -8.14 -10.73 5.38
N ILE A 324 -7.53 -11.65 4.61
CA ILE A 324 -8.14 -12.89 4.12
C ILE A 324 -7.12 -14.04 4.20
N ASP A 325 -7.55 -15.20 4.69
CA ASP A 325 -6.72 -16.41 4.74
C ASP A 325 -6.99 -17.37 3.57
N GLY A 326 -6.15 -18.40 3.40
CA GLY A 326 -6.30 -19.41 2.34
C GLY A 326 -7.57 -20.27 2.44
N LYS A 327 -8.38 -20.11 3.48
CA LYS A 327 -9.68 -20.77 3.66
C LYS A 327 -10.85 -19.81 3.37
N GLY A 328 -10.57 -18.55 3.02
CA GLY A 328 -11.58 -17.52 2.79
C GLY A 328 -12.16 -16.91 4.08
N ASN A 329 -11.54 -17.16 5.24
CA ASN A 329 -11.90 -16.41 6.44
C ASN A 329 -11.38 -14.97 6.28
N ILE A 330 -12.18 -14.00 6.71
CA ILE A 330 -11.83 -12.59 6.64
C ILE A 330 -11.72 -11.97 8.03
N ALA A 331 -10.96 -10.90 8.15
CA ALA A 331 -10.98 -9.98 9.30
C ALA A 331 -11.00 -8.54 8.78
N MET A 332 -11.74 -7.66 9.45
CA MET A 332 -11.77 -6.23 9.17
C MET A 332 -11.69 -5.45 10.49
N GLU A 333 -10.60 -5.65 11.22
CA GLU A 333 -10.40 -5.20 12.59
C GLU A 333 -9.88 -3.77 12.64
N PHE A 334 -10.40 -2.92 13.54
CA PHE A 334 -9.92 -1.55 13.73
C PHE A 334 -10.21 -1.05 15.15
N ASN A 335 -9.33 -0.19 15.67
CA ASN A 335 -9.47 0.47 16.98
C ASN A 335 -9.74 1.98 16.87
N SER A 336 -9.92 2.49 15.64
CA SER A 336 -10.35 3.86 15.34
C SER A 336 -11.88 4.01 15.40
N ALA A 337 -12.37 5.25 15.34
CA ALA A 337 -13.83 5.52 15.35
C ALA A 337 -14.56 4.98 14.10
N GLY A 338 -13.86 4.84 12.98
CA GLY A 338 -14.38 4.17 11.80
C GLY A 338 -13.29 3.69 10.86
N MET A 339 -13.71 2.85 9.91
CA MET A 339 -12.93 2.37 8.79
C MET A 339 -13.85 2.09 7.59
N TYR A 340 -13.61 2.80 6.48
CA TYR A 340 -14.25 2.51 5.19
C TYR A 340 -13.84 1.10 4.75
N ARG A 341 -14.78 0.17 4.63
CA ARG A 341 -14.46 -1.25 4.34
C ARG A 341 -15.57 -1.94 3.56
N ALA A 342 -15.18 -2.93 2.76
CA ALA A 342 -16.11 -3.85 2.15
C ALA A 342 -15.51 -5.26 1.99
N ALA A 343 -16.36 -6.28 1.96
CA ALA A 343 -16.00 -7.67 1.68
C ALA A 343 -17.00 -8.31 0.72
N MET A 344 -16.52 -9.19 -0.16
CA MET A 344 -17.35 -9.96 -1.08
C MET A 344 -16.83 -11.39 -1.18
N ASN A 345 -17.69 -12.36 -0.89
CA ASN A 345 -17.40 -13.79 -0.94
C ASN A 345 -17.67 -14.38 -2.34
N LYS A 346 -17.41 -15.67 -2.53
CA LYS A 346 -17.66 -16.37 -3.80
C LYS A 346 -19.13 -16.37 -4.24
N GLU A 347 -20.06 -16.33 -3.28
CA GLU A 347 -21.50 -16.25 -3.55
C GLU A 347 -21.94 -14.88 -4.08
N GLY A 348 -21.08 -13.86 -3.96
CA GLY A 348 -21.38 -12.47 -4.34
C GLY A 348 -22.07 -11.68 -3.23
N ASP A 349 -22.08 -12.19 -1.99
CA ASP A 349 -22.62 -11.48 -0.84
C ASP A 349 -21.70 -10.30 -0.50
N LEU A 350 -22.25 -9.08 -0.60
CA LEU A 350 -21.54 -7.84 -0.31
C LEU A 350 -21.80 -7.41 1.13
N THR A 351 -20.73 -7.22 1.90
CA THR A 351 -20.76 -6.51 3.19
C THR A 351 -20.03 -5.18 3.04
N LEU A 352 -20.59 -4.09 3.56
CA LEU A 352 -19.98 -2.77 3.56
C LEU A 352 -20.14 -2.11 4.93
N GLY A 353 -19.07 -1.52 5.46
CA GLY A 353 -19.07 -0.78 6.72
C GLY A 353 -18.26 0.52 6.67
N ILE A 354 -18.57 1.45 7.56
CA ILE A 354 -17.83 2.71 7.73
C ILE A 354 -17.56 2.96 9.21
N TYR A 355 -18.58 2.88 10.05
CA TYR A 355 -18.48 3.23 11.47
C TYR A 355 -18.12 2.02 12.34
N SER A 356 -17.66 2.28 13.57
CA SER A 356 -17.61 1.29 14.65
C SER A 356 -19.01 0.92 15.13
N ASP A 357 -19.18 -0.33 15.55
CA ASP A 357 -20.40 -0.77 16.24
C ASP A 357 -20.34 -0.49 17.76
N ALA A 358 -19.16 -0.12 18.28
CA ALA A 358 -18.98 0.34 19.64
C ALA A 358 -19.51 1.78 19.78
N GLU A 359 -20.34 2.04 20.80
CA GLU A 359 -20.72 3.41 21.14
C GLU A 359 -19.45 4.20 21.48
N PRO A 360 -19.34 5.47 21.01
CA PRO A 360 -18.19 6.29 21.36
C PRO A 360 -18.11 6.35 22.88
N THR A 361 -17.00 5.87 23.44
CA THR A 361 -16.69 6.05 24.86
C THR A 361 -16.61 7.55 25.09
N SER A 362 -17.68 8.11 25.67
CA SER A 362 -17.70 9.46 26.18
C SER A 362 -16.75 9.51 27.37
N GLU A 363 -15.50 9.92 27.17
CA GLU A 363 -14.52 10.36 28.19
C GLU A 363 -13.20 10.67 27.45
N GLU A 364 -12.49 11.79 27.62
CA GLU A 364 -12.34 12.69 28.77
C GLU A 364 -12.28 14.17 28.35
N GLU A 365 -12.67 15.06 29.27
CA GLU A 365 -12.75 16.53 29.18
C GLU A 365 -11.43 17.27 28.91
#